data_AF-A0A545U064-F1
#
_entry.id   AF-A0A545U064-F1
#
_cell.length_a   1.000
_cell.length_b   1.000
_cell.length_c   1.000
_cell.angle_alpha   90.00
_cell.angle_beta   90.00
_cell.angle_gamma   90.00
#
_symmetry.space_group_name_H-M   'P 1'
#
loop_
_entity.id
_entity.type
_entity.pdbx_description
1 polymer ?
#
loop_
_entity_poly.entity_id
_entity_poly.type
_entity_poly.pdbx_seq_one_letter_code
_entity_poly.pdbx_strand_id
1 'polypeptide(L)'
;MDIILNQFKEPFKPNEIHWRIGRKSRAKDKATALAYLDARNVMKRLDDVIGFANWQDKYIETASGRLICELSIRIGDEWITKSDGAGDTNVEGEKGAISDAFKRAAVKFGIGRYLYYLDGNRYYPIDQWGKFTTPPILPDWALPKQKQVA
;
A
#
# COMPACT_ATOMS: atom_id res chain seq x y z
N MET A 1 -8.27 9.66 19.36
CA MET A 1 -8.43 8.43 18.55
C MET A 1 -8.87 8.77 17.13
N ASP A 2 -10.00 9.45 16.93
CA ASP A 2 -10.57 9.68 15.59
C ASP A 2 -9.70 10.52 14.65
N ILE A 3 -8.99 11.52 15.17
CA ILE A 3 -8.09 12.37 14.37
C ILE A 3 -6.93 11.55 13.78
N ILE A 4 -6.25 10.73 14.60
CA ILE A 4 -5.13 9.87 14.16
C ILE A 4 -5.62 8.87 13.09
N LEU A 5 -6.76 8.21 13.35
CA LEU A 5 -7.33 7.26 12.40
C LEU A 5 -7.74 7.90 11.07
N ASN A 6 -8.20 9.14 11.09
CA ASN A 6 -8.53 9.89 9.88
C ASN A 6 -7.28 10.29 9.11
N GLN A 7 -6.22 10.73 9.78
CA GLN A 7 -4.94 11.07 9.15
C GLN A 7 -4.28 9.87 8.47
N PHE A 8 -4.36 8.66 9.04
CA PHE A 8 -3.89 7.45 8.35
C PHE A 8 -4.64 7.12 7.08
N LYS A 9 -5.92 7.50 7.00
CA LYS A 9 -6.77 7.22 5.82
C LYS A 9 -6.64 8.29 4.73
N GLU A 10 -5.94 9.40 4.97
CA GLU A 10 -5.81 10.46 3.95
C GLU A 10 -5.14 9.93 2.67
N PRO A 11 -5.65 10.29 1.48
CA PRO A 11 -5.05 9.91 0.23
C PRO A 11 -3.57 10.32 0.10
N PHE A 12 -2.82 9.56 -0.69
CA PHE A 12 -1.43 9.86 -1.03
C PHE A 12 -1.39 10.74 -2.28
N LYS A 13 -0.28 11.48 -2.47
CA LYS A 13 -0.11 12.26 -3.69
C LYS A 13 -0.03 11.32 -4.89
N PRO A 14 -0.52 11.72 -6.08
CA PRO A 14 -0.49 10.87 -7.27
C PRO A 14 0.90 10.33 -7.63
N ASN A 15 1.97 11.10 -7.36
CA ASN A 15 3.35 10.69 -7.62
C ASN A 15 3.94 9.70 -6.60
N GLU A 16 3.25 9.45 -5.48
CA GLU A 16 3.62 8.44 -4.47
C GLU A 16 2.92 7.09 -4.73
N ILE A 17 2.01 7.05 -5.71
CA ILE A 17 1.21 5.89 -6.08
C ILE A 17 1.76 5.30 -7.36
N HIS A 18 2.07 4.02 -7.30
CA HIS A 18 2.63 3.26 -8.40
C HIS A 18 1.59 2.27 -8.93
N TRP A 19 1.74 1.91 -10.21
CA TRP A 19 0.85 0.97 -10.89
C TRP A 19 1.64 -0.23 -11.36
N ARG A 20 1.21 -1.43 -10.94
CA ARG A 20 1.74 -2.68 -11.46
C ARG A 20 0.70 -3.40 -12.32
N ILE A 21 1.21 -4.23 -13.20
CA ILE A 21 0.41 -5.09 -14.08
C ILE A 21 -0.32 -6.13 -13.25
N GLY A 22 -1.64 -6.17 -13.40
CA GLY A 22 -2.48 -7.25 -12.93
C GLY A 22 -2.74 -8.29 -14.03
N ARG A 23 -4.00 -8.64 -14.23
CA ARG A 23 -4.41 -9.63 -15.22
C ARG A 23 -4.26 -9.05 -16.63
N LYS A 24 -3.52 -9.74 -17.50
CA LYS A 24 -3.43 -9.39 -18.93
C LYS A 24 -4.67 -9.83 -19.71
N SER A 25 -5.03 -9.08 -20.76
CA SER A 25 -6.07 -9.45 -21.71
C SER A 25 -5.63 -10.70 -22.49
N ARG A 26 -6.58 -11.39 -23.15
CA ARG A 26 -6.25 -12.52 -24.02
C ARG A 26 -5.29 -12.13 -25.15
N ALA A 27 -5.47 -10.93 -25.71
CA ALA A 27 -4.62 -10.37 -26.76
C ALA A 27 -3.27 -9.84 -26.24
N LYS A 28 -3.05 -9.80 -24.91
CA LYS A 28 -1.83 -9.31 -24.24
C LYS A 28 -1.47 -7.85 -24.56
N ASP A 29 -2.40 -7.08 -25.09
CA ASP A 29 -2.31 -5.66 -25.44
C ASP A 29 -2.86 -4.73 -24.33
N LYS A 30 -3.53 -5.32 -23.31
CA LYS A 30 -4.08 -4.60 -22.16
C LYS A 30 -3.85 -5.38 -20.88
N ALA A 31 -3.84 -4.69 -19.74
CA ALA A 31 -3.85 -5.31 -18.43
C ALA A 31 -4.69 -4.52 -17.43
N THR A 32 -5.18 -5.19 -16.40
CA THR A 32 -5.67 -4.47 -15.22
C THR A 32 -4.52 -3.79 -14.48
N ALA A 33 -4.82 -2.70 -13.78
CA ALA A 33 -3.82 -1.92 -13.07
C ALA A 33 -4.05 -2.00 -11.56
N LEU A 34 -3.01 -2.42 -10.83
CA LEU A 34 -3.05 -2.54 -9.38
C LEU A 34 -2.24 -1.40 -8.78
N ALA A 35 -2.90 -0.50 -8.06
CA ALA A 35 -2.24 0.58 -7.35
C ALA A 35 -1.50 0.05 -6.12
N TYR A 36 -0.31 0.57 -5.85
CA TYR A 36 0.45 0.26 -4.64
C TYR A 36 1.33 1.44 -4.21
N LEU A 37 1.76 1.40 -2.95
CA LEU A 37 2.72 2.35 -2.38
C LEU A 37 4.08 1.68 -2.24
N ASP A 38 5.14 2.50 -2.23
CA ASP A 38 6.42 2.11 -1.66
C ASP A 38 6.34 2.03 -0.13
N ALA A 39 7.13 1.13 0.48
CA ALA A 39 7.17 0.99 1.94
C ALA A 39 7.61 2.30 2.63
N ARG A 40 8.51 3.07 2.00
CA ARG A 40 8.97 4.37 2.51
C ARG A 40 7.84 5.40 2.61
N ASN A 41 6.85 5.36 1.72
CA ASN A 41 5.67 6.24 1.81
C ASN A 41 4.81 5.90 3.04
N VAL A 42 4.72 4.61 3.39
CA VAL A 42 4.01 4.13 4.58
C VAL A 42 4.77 4.52 5.86
N MET A 43 6.10 4.32 5.90
CA MET A 43 6.95 4.74 7.03
C MET A 43 6.82 6.24 7.27
N LYS A 44 6.91 7.05 6.21
CA LYS A 44 6.73 8.50 6.30
C LYS A 44 5.36 8.87 6.88
N ARG A 45 4.28 8.20 6.46
CA ARG A 45 2.94 8.44 7.02
C ARG A 45 2.86 8.10 8.51
N LEU A 46 3.54 7.04 8.96
CA LEU A 46 3.62 6.71 10.38
C LEU A 46 4.36 7.82 11.14
N ASP A 47 5.54 8.22 10.66
CA ASP A 47 6.34 9.29 11.27
C ASP A 47 5.57 10.62 11.34
N ASP A 48 4.90 11.01 10.25
CA ASP A 48 4.17 12.28 10.18
C ASP A 48 2.95 12.33 11.13
N VAL A 49 2.29 11.20 11.37
CA VAL A 49 1.00 11.15 12.11
C VAL A 49 1.18 10.85 13.58
N ILE A 50 2.07 9.92 13.92
CA ILE A 50 2.27 9.44 15.30
C ILE A 50 3.71 9.64 15.79
N GLY A 51 4.66 9.97 14.92
CA GLY A 51 6.06 10.17 15.29
C GLY A 51 6.85 8.86 15.38
N PHE A 52 8.16 8.98 15.16
CA PHE A 52 9.12 7.88 15.10
C PHE A 52 9.04 6.90 16.28
N ALA A 53 8.85 7.40 17.52
CA ALA A 53 8.87 6.56 18.72
C ALA A 53 7.55 5.79 18.98
N ASN A 54 6.50 6.03 18.19
CA ASN A 54 5.15 5.51 18.45
C ASN A 54 4.71 4.43 17.45
N TRP A 55 5.63 3.93 16.63
CA TRP A 55 5.41 2.74 15.84
C TRP A 55 6.64 1.83 15.85
N GLN A 56 6.39 0.54 15.68
CA GLN A 56 7.43 -0.48 15.54
C GLN A 56 6.89 -1.64 14.73
N ASP A 57 7.77 -2.36 14.03
CA ASP A 57 7.44 -3.57 13.31
C ASP A 57 8.30 -4.76 13.76
N LYS A 58 7.71 -5.95 13.66
CA LYS A 58 8.39 -7.22 13.90
C LYS A 58 8.06 -8.17 12.75
N TYR A 59 9.04 -8.99 12.37
CA TYR A 59 8.87 -9.99 11.32
C TYR A 59 8.96 -11.39 11.91
N ILE A 60 8.03 -12.24 11.50
CA ILE A 60 7.93 -13.64 11.92
C ILE A 60 7.84 -14.48 10.65
N GLU A 61 8.74 -15.44 10.52
CA GLU A 61 8.63 -16.47 9.48
C GLU A 61 7.87 -17.68 10.06
N THR A 62 6.81 -18.12 9.37
CA THR A 62 6.04 -19.29 9.80
C THR A 62 6.80 -20.57 9.47
N ALA A 63 6.42 -21.69 10.11
CA ALA A 63 6.96 -23.02 9.76
C ALA A 63 6.73 -23.42 8.29
N SER A 64 5.84 -22.73 7.58
CA SER A 64 5.56 -22.89 6.15
C SER A 64 6.31 -21.91 5.25
N GLY A 65 7.28 -21.15 5.77
CA GLY A 65 8.10 -20.19 5.01
C GLY A 65 7.41 -18.84 4.73
N ARG A 66 6.22 -18.59 5.30
CA ARG A 66 5.52 -17.31 5.07
C ARG A 66 6.06 -16.23 5.97
N LEU A 67 6.37 -15.08 5.39
CA LEU A 67 6.75 -13.90 6.16
C LEU A 67 5.53 -13.10 6.60
N ILE A 68 5.38 -12.93 7.92
CA ILE A 68 4.37 -12.09 8.57
C ILE A 68 5.06 -10.85 9.14
N CYS A 69 4.47 -9.68 8.89
CA CYS A 69 4.80 -8.45 9.59
C CYS A 69 3.75 -8.19 10.67
N GLU A 70 4.19 -7.93 11.89
CA GLU A 70 3.39 -7.36 12.97
C GLU A 70 3.73 -5.88 13.08
N LEU A 71 2.79 -5.00 12.72
CA LEU A 71 2.93 -3.56 12.90
C LEU A 71 2.19 -3.14 14.17
N SER A 72 2.93 -2.53 15.09
CA SER A 72 2.41 -2.01 16.35
C SER A 72 2.44 -0.49 16.33
N ILE A 73 1.31 0.12 16.71
CA ILE A 73 1.15 1.57 16.84
C ILE A 73 0.72 1.88 18.27
N ARG A 74 1.40 2.84 18.89
CA ARG A 74 1.06 3.33 20.23
C ARG A 74 -0.02 4.41 20.14
N ILE A 75 -1.13 4.21 20.85
CA ILE A 75 -2.20 5.21 20.98
C ILE A 75 -2.44 5.45 22.47
N GLY A 76 -2.09 6.64 22.95
CA GLY A 76 -2.00 6.90 24.39
C GLY A 76 -0.89 6.06 25.00
N ASP A 77 -1.23 5.22 25.96
CA ASP A 77 -0.30 4.33 26.67
C ASP A 77 -0.39 2.87 26.22
N GLU A 78 -1.23 2.57 25.22
CA GLU A 78 -1.45 1.21 24.72
C GLU A 78 -0.82 0.99 23.36
N TRP A 79 -0.23 -0.20 23.17
CA TRP A 79 0.23 -0.69 21.88
C TRP A 79 -0.85 -1.51 21.21
N ILE A 80 -1.23 -1.11 20.00
CA ILE A 80 -2.17 -1.85 19.16
C ILE A 80 -1.38 -2.49 18.03
N THR A 81 -1.40 -3.82 17.96
CA THR A 81 -0.70 -4.60 16.95
C THR A 81 -1.66 -5.14 15.91
N LYS A 82 -1.31 -5.03 14.62
CA LYS A 82 -2.00 -5.71 13.52
C LYS A 82 -0.97 -6.37 12.62
N SER A 83 -1.28 -7.57 12.15
CA SER A 83 -0.35 -8.35 11.35
C SER A 83 -0.94 -8.77 10.02
N ASP A 84 -0.10 -8.87 9.00
CA ASP A 84 -0.41 -9.47 7.70
C ASP A 84 0.87 -10.04 7.08
N GLY A 85 0.72 -10.90 6.08
CA GLY A 85 1.84 -11.57 5.44
C GLY A 85 1.92 -11.29 3.95
N ALA A 86 3.09 -11.55 3.39
CA ALA A 86 3.26 -11.70 1.96
C ALA A 86 3.28 -13.20 1.62
N GLY A 87 2.76 -13.56 0.45
CA GLY A 87 2.87 -14.93 -0.06
C GLY A 87 4.13 -15.13 -0.90
N ASP A 88 4.58 -16.38 -1.05
CA ASP A 88 5.64 -16.75 -1.98
C ASP A 88 5.19 -16.47 -3.41
N THR A 89 5.63 -15.34 -3.97
CA THR A 89 5.54 -15.12 -5.40
C THR A 89 6.81 -15.67 -6.04
N ASN A 90 6.69 -16.79 -6.75
CA ASN A 90 7.74 -17.43 -7.57
C ASN A 90 8.37 -16.52 -8.66
N VAL A 91 8.14 -15.20 -8.63
CA VAL A 91 8.48 -14.26 -9.71
C VAL A 91 9.28 -13.06 -9.20
N GLU A 92 9.29 -12.74 -7.91
CA GLU A 92 10.11 -11.66 -7.35
C GLU A 92 10.72 -12.14 -6.04
N GLY A 93 12.05 -12.20 -5.99
CA GLY A 93 12.79 -12.79 -4.88
C GLY A 93 12.45 -12.18 -3.52
N GLU A 94 12.82 -12.91 -2.46
CA GLU A 94 12.67 -12.63 -1.02
C GLU A 94 12.70 -11.13 -0.61
N LYS A 95 13.40 -10.29 -1.37
CA LYS A 95 13.48 -8.82 -1.22
C LYS A 95 12.13 -8.09 -1.28
N GLY A 96 11.09 -8.65 -1.89
CA GLY A 96 9.76 -8.03 -1.97
C GLY A 96 8.83 -8.35 -0.79
N ALA A 97 9.01 -9.51 -0.16
CA ALA A 97 8.06 -10.06 0.81
C ALA A 97 7.97 -9.22 2.10
N ILE A 98 9.11 -8.74 2.62
CA ILE A 98 9.17 -7.88 3.81
C ILE A 98 8.35 -6.60 3.60
N SER A 99 8.62 -5.90 2.50
CA SER A 99 7.94 -4.66 2.18
C SER A 99 6.45 -4.86 1.92
N ASP A 100 6.06 -5.96 1.28
CA ASP A 100 4.64 -6.26 1.04
C ASP A 100 3.91 -6.59 2.35
N ALA A 101 4.48 -7.44 3.21
CA ALA A 101 3.92 -7.76 4.52
C ALA A 101 3.72 -6.50 5.38
N PHE A 102 4.73 -5.62 5.44
CA PHE A 102 4.65 -4.34 6.14
C PHE A 102 3.51 -3.45 5.63
N LYS A 103 3.44 -3.24 4.31
CA LYS A 103 2.38 -2.42 3.70
C LYS A 103 0.99 -3.01 3.97
N ARG A 104 0.85 -4.33 3.93
CA ARG A 104 -0.41 -5.03 4.21
C ARG A 104 -0.82 -4.93 5.67
N ALA A 105 0.12 -5.01 6.61
CA ALA A 105 -0.15 -4.73 8.02
C ALA A 105 -0.63 -3.28 8.21
N ALA A 106 0.02 -2.30 7.57
CA ALA A 106 -0.38 -0.89 7.59
C ALA A 106 -1.77 -0.63 6.99
N VAL A 107 -2.18 -1.37 5.96
CA VAL A 107 -3.54 -1.33 5.42
C VAL A 107 -4.57 -1.61 6.51
N LYS A 108 -4.30 -2.46 7.50
CA LYS A 108 -5.22 -2.75 8.62
C LYS A 108 -5.39 -1.58 9.60
N PHE A 109 -4.51 -0.58 9.58
CA PHE A 109 -4.69 0.71 10.26
C PHE A 109 -5.35 1.78 9.38
N GLY A 110 -5.37 1.57 8.05
CA GLY A 110 -6.06 2.44 7.09
C GLY A 110 -5.12 3.06 6.05
N ILE A 111 -3.82 2.98 6.28
CA ILE A 111 -2.80 3.55 5.40
C ILE A 111 -2.86 2.87 4.03
N GLY A 112 -3.14 3.65 2.99
CA GLY A 112 -3.24 3.15 1.61
C GLY A 112 -4.42 2.22 1.36
N ARG A 113 -5.31 1.97 2.34
CA ARG A 113 -6.44 1.05 2.20
C ARG A 113 -7.37 1.45 1.05
N TYR A 114 -7.55 2.75 0.83
CA TYR A 114 -8.42 3.27 -0.21
C TYR A 114 -7.99 2.87 -1.63
N LEU A 115 -6.71 2.50 -1.83
CA LEU A 115 -6.23 2.01 -3.12
C LEU A 115 -6.92 0.70 -3.54
N TYR A 116 -7.40 -0.09 -2.58
CA TYR A 116 -8.18 -1.30 -2.84
C TYR A 116 -9.63 -1.01 -3.26
N TYR A 117 -10.10 0.24 -3.13
CA TYR A 117 -11.44 0.66 -3.55
C TYR A 117 -11.46 1.17 -4.99
N LEU A 118 -10.29 1.29 -5.62
CA LEU A 118 -10.17 1.61 -7.04
C LEU A 118 -10.72 0.45 -7.88
N ASP A 119 -11.27 0.76 -9.06
CA ASP A 119 -11.73 -0.27 -9.99
C ASP A 119 -10.56 -1.06 -10.58
N GLY A 120 -10.24 -2.18 -9.92
CA GLY A 120 -9.20 -3.11 -10.34
C GLY A 120 -9.57 -4.00 -11.53
N ASN A 121 -10.79 -3.89 -12.07
CA ASN A 121 -11.25 -4.67 -13.21
C ASN A 121 -11.10 -3.93 -14.55
N ARG A 122 -10.80 -2.63 -14.51
CA ARG A 122 -10.57 -1.84 -15.72
C ARG A 122 -9.25 -2.21 -16.38
N TYR A 123 -9.31 -2.41 -17.69
CA TYR A 123 -8.15 -2.72 -18.53
C TYR A 123 -7.57 -1.46 -19.17
N TYR A 124 -6.24 -1.34 -19.13
CA TYR A 124 -5.46 -0.25 -19.69
C TYR A 124 -4.47 -0.77 -20.75
N PRO A 125 -4.20 -0.01 -21.82
CA PRO A 125 -3.24 -0.40 -22.85
C PRO A 125 -1.82 -0.59 -22.30
N ILE A 126 -1.14 -1.63 -22.76
CA ILE A 126 0.24 -1.94 -22.40
C ILE A 126 1.08 -2.15 -23.66
N ASP A 127 2.38 -1.86 -23.56
CA ASP A 127 3.35 -2.18 -24.61
C ASP A 127 3.78 -3.66 -24.57
N GLN A 128 4.62 -4.06 -25.54
CA GLN A 128 5.14 -5.44 -25.64
C GLN A 128 5.98 -5.89 -24.43
N TRP A 129 6.48 -4.95 -23.62
CA TRP A 129 7.23 -5.23 -22.40
C TRP A 129 6.34 -5.27 -21.15
N GLY A 130 5.03 -5.05 -21.31
CA GLY A 130 4.09 -5.02 -20.21
C GLY A 130 4.17 -3.73 -19.38
N LYS A 131 4.53 -2.60 -19.98
CA LYS A 131 4.39 -1.29 -19.34
C LYS A 131 3.13 -0.60 -19.83
N PHE A 132 2.43 0.10 -18.93
CA PHE A 132 1.29 0.92 -19.31
C PHE A 132 1.72 2.05 -20.25
N THR A 133 1.09 2.15 -21.41
CA THR A 133 1.31 3.28 -22.34
C THR A 133 0.44 4.49 -21.96
N THR A 134 -0.66 4.24 -21.23
CA THR A 134 -1.47 5.27 -20.59
C THR A 134 -1.78 4.80 -19.18
N PRO A 135 -1.08 5.32 -18.16
CA PRO A 135 -1.30 4.91 -16.79
C PRO A 135 -2.70 5.34 -16.30
N PRO A 136 -3.29 4.61 -15.35
CA PRO A 136 -4.56 5.01 -14.76
C PRO A 136 -4.49 6.36 -14.07
N ILE A 137 -5.57 7.13 -14.17
CA ILE A 137 -5.76 8.38 -13.44
C ILE A 137 -6.58 8.07 -12.18
N LEU A 138 -6.15 8.63 -11.05
CA LEU A 138 -6.89 8.50 -9.80
C LEU A 138 -8.19 9.31 -9.86
N PRO A 139 -9.32 8.75 -9.39
CA PRO A 139 -10.56 9.51 -9.27
C PRO A 139 -10.45 10.60 -8.19
N ASP A 140 -11.28 11.63 -8.27
CA ASP A 140 -11.20 12.81 -7.38
C ASP A 140 -11.25 12.46 -5.88
N TRP A 141 -12.04 11.46 -5.49
CA TRP A 141 -12.13 11.02 -4.10
C TRP A 141 -10.83 10.38 -3.57
N ALA A 142 -9.97 9.90 -4.48
CA ALA A 142 -8.68 9.28 -4.19
C ALA A 142 -7.51 10.28 -4.28
N LEU A 143 -7.79 11.58 -4.44
CA LEU A 143 -6.80 12.64 -4.44
C LEU A 143 -6.74 13.34 -3.08
N PRO A 144 -5.56 13.81 -2.63
CA PRO A 144 -5.48 14.63 -1.43
C PRO A 144 -6.32 15.90 -1.60
N LYS A 145 -7.11 16.26 -0.59
CA LYS A 145 -7.80 17.55 -0.57
C LYS A 145 -6.75 18.65 -0.55
N GLN A 146 -6.89 19.67 -1.39
CA GLN A 146 -6.04 20.86 -1.31
C GLN A 146 -6.17 21.43 0.10
N LYS A 147 -5.05 21.52 0.83
CA LYS A 147 -5.04 22.26 2.10
C LYS A 147 -5.31 23.71 1.73
N GLN A 148 -6.42 24.26 2.21
CA GLN A 148 -6.61 25.71 2.17
C GLN A 148 -5.42 26.32 2.89
N VAL A 149 -4.61 27.07 2.16
CA VAL A 149 -3.55 27.88 2.75
C VAL A 149 -4.28 29.01 3.45
N ALA A 150 -4.27 28.96 4.78
CA ALA A 150 -4.68 30.08 5.62
C ALA A 150 -3.60 31.17 5.59
#